data_AF-A0A1I8N3T3-F1
#
_entry.id   AF-A0A1I8N3T3-F1
#
_cell.length_a   1.000
_cell.length_b   1.000
_cell.length_c   1.000
_cell.angle_alpha   90.00
_cell.angle_beta   90.00
_cell.angle_gamma   90.00
#
_symmetry.space_group_name_H-M   'P 1'
#
loop_
_entity.id
_entity.type
_entity.pdbx_description
1 polymer ?
#
loop_
_entity_poly.entity_id
_entity_poly.type
_entity_poly.pdbx_seq_one_letter_code
_entity_poly.pdbx_strand_id
1 'polypeptide(L)'
;LQVHDGKNLKGRSNDAKASACLYIACRQEGVPRTFKEICAVSKISKKEIGRCFKLTLKALETSVDLITTADFMSRFCANLDLPNMVQRAATHIAKKAVEMDIVPGRSPISVAAAAIYMASQVIIYYVT
;
A
#
# COMPACT_ATOMS: atom_id res chain seq x y z
N LEU A 1 -9.48 22.84 3.19
CA LEU A 1 -9.10 21.67 2.35
C LEU A 1 -9.84 21.81 1.02
N GLN A 2 -9.15 22.01 -0.10
CA GLN A 2 -9.74 22.17 -1.45
C GLN A 2 -10.75 21.07 -1.84
N VAL A 3 -10.63 19.90 -1.19
CA VAL A 3 -11.52 18.74 -1.29
C VAL A 3 -12.96 19.01 -0.81
N HIS A 4 -13.18 20.04 0.02
CA HIS A 4 -14.52 20.40 0.52
C HIS A 4 -15.40 21.03 -0.57
N ASP A 5 -14.81 21.74 -1.54
CA ASP A 5 -15.52 22.64 -2.45
C ASP A 5 -15.77 22.02 -3.85
N GLY A 6 -15.24 20.84 -4.11
CA GLY A 6 -15.48 20.10 -5.35
C GLY A 6 -16.93 19.62 -5.46
N LYS A 7 -17.66 20.05 -6.51
CA LYS A 7 -19.05 19.65 -6.79
C LYS A 7 -19.28 18.12 -6.75
N ASN A 8 -18.27 17.33 -7.12
CA ASN A 8 -18.32 15.85 -7.16
C ASN A 8 -18.17 15.15 -5.80
N LEU A 9 -17.77 15.88 -4.75
CA LEU A 9 -17.57 15.36 -3.39
C LEU A 9 -18.67 15.81 -2.42
N LYS A 10 -19.60 16.65 -2.89
CA LYS A 10 -20.74 17.14 -2.13
C LYS A 10 -21.68 15.96 -1.78
N GLY A 11 -22.12 15.88 -0.52
CA GLY A 11 -22.96 14.79 -0.01
C GLY A 11 -22.22 13.52 0.48
N ARG A 12 -20.88 13.50 0.42
CA ARG A 12 -20.06 12.43 1.03
C ARG A 12 -19.69 12.82 2.48
N SER A 13 -19.56 11.84 3.35
CA SER A 13 -19.17 12.09 4.75
C SER A 13 -17.80 12.74 4.83
N ASN A 14 -17.62 13.65 5.78
CA ASN A 14 -16.34 14.32 6.01
C ASN A 14 -15.24 13.30 6.36
N ASP A 15 -15.58 12.27 7.14
CA ASP A 15 -14.69 11.16 7.47
C ASP A 15 -14.20 10.42 6.22
N ALA A 16 -15.06 10.18 5.22
CA ALA A 16 -14.64 9.52 3.99
C ALA A 16 -13.68 10.38 3.16
N LYS A 17 -13.91 11.70 3.13
CA LYS A 17 -12.99 12.65 2.49
C LYS A 17 -11.65 12.68 3.23
N ALA A 18 -11.68 12.74 4.56
CA ALA A 18 -10.48 12.75 5.40
C ALA A 18 -9.65 11.46 5.22
N SER A 19 -10.27 10.28 5.25
CA SER A 19 -9.60 8.99 4.99
C SER A 19 -8.97 8.94 3.60
N ALA A 20 -9.64 9.47 2.57
CA ALA A 20 -9.09 9.54 1.23
C ALA A 20 -7.91 10.52 1.13
N CYS A 21 -8.00 11.68 1.77
CA CYS A 21 -6.90 12.65 1.84
C CYS A 21 -5.68 12.06 2.54
N LEU A 22 -5.89 11.39 3.68
CA LEU A 22 -4.82 10.71 4.41
C LEU A 22 -4.13 9.65 3.53
N TYR A 23 -4.92 8.86 2.80
CA TYR A 23 -4.40 7.86 1.86
C TYR A 23 -3.55 8.51 0.75
N ILE A 24 -4.02 9.61 0.15
CA ILE A 24 -3.31 10.34 -0.91
C ILE A 24 -2.01 10.93 -0.37
N ALA A 25 -2.05 11.62 0.77
CA ALA A 25 -0.88 12.22 1.39
C ALA A 25 0.21 11.18 1.69
N CYS A 26 -0.16 10.03 2.28
CA CYS A 26 0.81 8.95 2.52
C CYS A 26 1.49 8.45 1.23
N ARG A 27 0.77 8.47 0.09
CA ARG A 27 1.35 8.06 -1.21
C ARG A 27 2.26 9.14 -1.79
N GLN A 28 1.89 10.41 -1.67
CA GLN A 28 2.69 11.54 -2.17
C GLN A 28 4.00 11.68 -1.39
N GLU A 29 4.00 11.36 -0.09
CA GLU A 29 5.21 11.35 0.75
C GLU A 29 6.08 10.08 0.59
N GLY A 30 5.80 9.24 -0.40
CA GLY A 30 6.61 8.03 -0.67
C GLY A 30 6.49 6.93 0.40
N VAL A 31 5.53 7.02 1.32
CA VAL A 31 5.31 6.06 2.42
C VAL A 31 3.90 5.47 2.39
N PRO A 32 3.49 4.84 1.27
CA PRO A 32 2.11 4.47 1.05
C PRO A 32 1.57 3.53 2.13
N ARG A 33 0.30 3.75 2.49
CA ARG A 33 -0.52 2.85 3.30
C ARG A 33 -1.50 2.12 2.40
N THR A 34 -1.81 0.88 2.72
CA THR A 34 -2.84 0.10 2.05
C THR A 34 -4.23 0.64 2.42
N PHE A 35 -5.21 0.44 1.55
CA PHE A 35 -6.60 0.73 1.91
C PHE A 35 -7.07 -0.03 3.15
N LYS A 36 -6.52 -1.21 3.43
CA LYS A 36 -6.84 -1.98 4.64
C LYS A 36 -6.34 -1.26 5.90
N GLU A 37 -5.11 -0.72 5.88
CA GLU A 37 -4.56 0.07 7.00
C GLU A 37 -5.40 1.32 7.27
N ILE A 38 -5.78 2.08 6.23
CA ILE A 38 -6.64 3.27 6.41
C ILE A 38 -8.05 2.89 6.89
N CYS A 39 -8.60 1.78 6.40
CA CYS A 39 -9.89 1.26 6.84
C CYS A 39 -9.84 0.79 8.32
N ALA A 40 -8.70 0.26 8.78
CA ALA A 40 -8.56 -0.21 10.16
C ALA A 40 -8.58 0.93 11.19
N VAL A 41 -8.16 2.13 10.79
CA VAL A 41 -8.12 3.32 11.66
C VAL A 41 -9.26 4.31 11.38
N SER A 42 -10.22 3.95 10.53
CA SER A 42 -11.39 4.79 10.23
C SER A 42 -12.68 3.99 10.26
N LYS A 43 -13.82 4.68 10.37
CA LYS A 43 -15.15 4.04 10.34
C LYS A 43 -15.66 3.82 8.90
N ILE A 44 -14.81 4.03 7.90
CA ILE A 44 -15.21 4.11 6.50
C ILE A 44 -14.78 2.85 5.75
N SER A 45 -15.71 2.25 5.01
CA SER A 45 -15.43 1.04 4.23
C SER A 45 -14.35 1.28 3.17
N LYS A 46 -13.56 0.25 2.88
CA LYS A 46 -12.59 0.23 1.76
C LYS A 46 -13.19 0.72 0.44
N LYS A 47 -14.43 0.32 0.13
CA LYS A 47 -15.13 0.70 -1.11
C LYS A 47 -15.35 2.21 -1.18
N GLU A 48 -15.79 2.80 -0.06
CA GLU A 48 -16.08 4.23 0.02
C GLU A 48 -14.80 5.07 0.01
N ILE A 49 -13.74 4.64 0.72
CA ILE A 49 -12.41 5.27 0.64
C ILE A 49 -11.89 5.23 -0.79
N GLY A 50 -11.96 4.07 -1.46
CA GLY A 50 -11.50 3.92 -2.84
C GLY A 50 -12.28 4.78 -3.84
N ARG A 51 -13.59 4.96 -3.62
CA ARG A 51 -14.41 5.87 -4.42
C ARG A 51 -14.01 7.33 -4.17
N CYS A 52 -13.88 7.75 -2.91
CA CYS A 52 -13.48 9.12 -2.56
C CYS A 52 -12.07 9.43 -3.06
N PHE A 53 -11.13 8.49 -2.99
CA PHE A 53 -9.79 8.59 -3.58
C PHE A 53 -9.84 8.95 -5.07
N LYS A 54 -10.58 8.18 -5.88
CA LYS A 54 -10.72 8.44 -7.33
C LYS A 54 -11.34 9.82 -7.62
N LEU A 55 -12.39 10.16 -6.86
CA LEU A 55 -13.07 11.46 -7.02
C LEU A 55 -12.17 12.63 -6.61
N THR A 56 -11.35 12.45 -5.57
CA THR A 56 -10.43 13.49 -5.08
C THR A 56 -9.30 13.73 -6.07
N LEU A 57 -8.69 12.67 -6.62
CA LEU A 57 -7.70 12.81 -7.70
C LEU A 57 -8.27 13.56 -8.91
N LYS A 58 -9.50 13.20 -9.32
CA LYS A 58 -10.19 13.89 -10.43
C LYS A 58 -10.51 15.35 -10.10
N ALA A 59 -10.91 15.65 -8.88
CA ALA A 59 -11.29 17.00 -8.47
C ALA A 59 -10.08 17.95 -8.34
N LEU A 60 -8.92 17.41 -7.97
CA LEU A 60 -7.67 18.16 -7.82
C LEU A 60 -6.78 18.10 -9.08
N GLU A 61 -7.24 17.42 -10.13
CA GLU A 61 -6.47 17.19 -11.36
C GLU A 61 -5.05 16.66 -11.09
N THR A 62 -4.91 15.81 -10.08
CA THR A 62 -3.62 15.27 -9.62
C THR A 62 -3.55 13.77 -9.83
N SER A 63 -2.33 13.26 -9.95
CA SER A 63 -2.02 11.83 -9.95
C SER A 63 -1.15 11.47 -8.74
N VAL A 64 -0.96 10.16 -8.53
CA VAL A 64 -0.05 9.61 -7.51
C VAL A 64 0.70 8.42 -8.13
N ASP A 65 1.97 8.27 -7.78
CA ASP A 65 2.84 7.25 -8.34
C ASP A 65 2.34 5.84 -8.03
N LEU A 66 2.59 4.92 -8.95
CA LEU A 66 2.25 3.50 -8.77
C LEU A 66 2.99 2.92 -7.57
N ILE A 67 2.26 2.18 -6.73
CA ILE A 67 2.86 1.48 -5.60
C ILE A 67 3.69 0.29 -6.08
N THR A 68 4.81 0.06 -5.43
CA THR A 68 5.72 -1.06 -5.70
C THR A 68 5.73 -2.06 -4.55
N THR A 69 6.40 -3.20 -4.74
CA THR A 69 6.63 -4.18 -3.68
C THR A 69 7.54 -3.62 -2.58
N ALA A 70 8.50 -2.75 -2.95
CA ALA A 70 9.50 -2.20 -2.06
C ALA A 70 8.88 -1.26 -0.99
N ASP A 71 7.84 -0.51 -1.37
CA ASP A 71 7.19 0.49 -0.50
C ASP A 71 6.63 -0.11 0.81
N PHE A 72 6.35 -1.42 0.81
CA PHE A 72 5.78 -2.13 1.96
C PHE A 72 6.80 -3.01 2.68
N MET A 73 7.92 -3.35 2.03
CA MET A 73 8.82 -4.40 2.48
C MET A 73 9.41 -4.11 3.86
N SER A 74 9.90 -2.88 4.07
CA SER A 74 10.47 -2.47 5.35
C SER A 74 9.47 -2.55 6.49
N ARG A 75 8.24 -2.04 6.29
CA ARG A 75 7.21 -2.03 7.33
C ARG A 75 6.72 -3.44 7.64
N PHE A 76 6.48 -4.26 6.63
CA PHE A 76 5.98 -5.62 6.84
C PHE A 76 7.03 -6.51 7.52
N CYS A 77 8.31 -6.40 7.14
CA CYS A 77 9.38 -7.16 7.81
C CYS A 77 9.58 -6.71 9.26
N ALA A 78 9.61 -5.38 9.50
CA ALA A 78 9.77 -4.83 10.84
C ALA A 78 8.62 -5.23 11.78
N ASN A 79 7.37 -5.22 11.31
CA ASN A 79 6.22 -5.64 12.12
C ASN A 79 6.21 -7.14 12.48
N LEU A 80 7.04 -7.95 11.81
CA LEU A 80 7.21 -9.38 12.07
C LEU A 80 8.53 -9.67 12.80
N ASP A 81 9.23 -8.63 13.27
CA ASP A 81 10.55 -8.72 13.92
C ASP A 81 11.58 -9.51 13.10
N LEU A 82 11.49 -9.44 11.76
CA LEU A 82 12.38 -10.18 10.88
C LEU A 82 13.75 -9.49 10.80
N PRO A 83 14.86 -10.26 10.87
CA PRO A 83 16.19 -9.72 10.67
C PRO A 83 16.37 -8.98 9.33
N ASN A 84 17.23 -7.97 9.31
CA ASN A 84 17.55 -7.19 8.10
C ASN A 84 17.99 -8.06 6.92
N MET A 85 18.63 -9.21 7.17
CA MET A 85 18.99 -10.15 6.11
C MET A 85 17.75 -10.76 5.42
N VAL A 86 16.69 -11.09 6.17
CA VAL A 86 15.42 -11.59 5.61
C VAL A 86 14.77 -10.49 4.77
N GLN A 87 14.71 -9.26 5.28
CA GLN A 87 14.15 -8.13 4.55
C GLN A 87 14.89 -7.89 3.22
N ARG A 88 16.23 -7.92 3.23
CA ARG A 88 17.03 -7.77 2.01
C ARG A 88 16.77 -8.89 1.01
N ALA A 89 16.71 -10.14 1.49
CA ALA A 89 16.38 -11.30 0.66
C ALA A 89 14.96 -11.19 0.06
N ALA A 90 13.94 -10.89 0.86
CA ALA A 90 12.57 -10.70 0.41
C ALA A 90 12.45 -9.55 -0.61
N THR A 91 13.16 -8.44 -0.38
CA THR A 91 13.24 -7.31 -1.33
C THR A 91 13.80 -7.78 -2.68
N HIS A 92 14.90 -8.54 -2.65
CA HIS A 92 15.52 -9.06 -3.86
C HIS A 92 14.63 -10.05 -4.61
N ILE A 93 14.00 -11.00 -3.89
CA ILE A 93 13.05 -11.97 -4.45
C ILE A 93 11.88 -11.24 -5.12
N ALA A 94 11.26 -10.29 -4.44
CA ALA A 94 10.12 -9.55 -4.98
C ALA A 94 10.51 -8.74 -6.23
N LYS A 95 11.68 -8.08 -6.20
CA LYS A 95 12.20 -7.34 -7.36
C LYS A 95 12.45 -8.27 -8.55
N LYS A 96 13.09 -9.42 -8.32
CA LYS A 96 13.39 -10.39 -9.37
C LYS A 96 12.12 -11.01 -9.97
N ALA A 97 11.11 -11.29 -9.15
CA ALA A 97 9.82 -11.80 -9.62
C ALA A 97 9.13 -10.82 -10.58
N VAL A 98 9.23 -9.51 -10.32
CA VAL A 98 8.70 -8.46 -11.22
C VAL A 98 9.55 -8.35 -12.49
N GLU A 99 10.89 -8.33 -12.37
CA GLU A 99 11.79 -8.27 -13.54
C GLU A 99 11.65 -9.45 -14.49
N MET A 100 11.36 -10.64 -13.96
CA MET A 100 11.16 -11.86 -14.74
C MET A 100 9.73 -12.00 -15.29
N ASP A 101 8.84 -11.06 -14.99
CA ASP A 101 7.42 -11.07 -15.39
C ASP A 101 6.68 -12.37 -15.02
N ILE A 102 7.01 -12.97 -13.87
CA ILE A 102 6.38 -14.23 -13.40
C ILE A 102 5.15 -13.99 -12.52
N VAL A 103 4.82 -12.73 -12.24
CA VAL A 103 3.67 -12.31 -11.41
C VAL A 103 2.73 -11.31 -12.11
N PRO A 104 2.39 -11.49 -13.40
CA PRO A 104 1.56 -10.53 -14.13
C PRO A 104 0.16 -10.44 -13.51
N GLY A 105 -0.37 -9.23 -13.42
CA GLY A 105 -1.71 -8.96 -12.86
C GLY A 105 -1.86 -9.21 -11.35
N ARG A 106 -0.78 -9.57 -10.64
CA ARG A 106 -0.80 -9.72 -9.18
C ARG A 106 -0.58 -8.38 -8.48
N SER A 107 -1.26 -8.18 -7.35
CA SER A 107 -1.08 -6.99 -6.53
C SER A 107 0.34 -6.94 -5.95
N PRO A 108 1.05 -5.79 -6.00
CA PRO A 108 2.37 -5.64 -5.39
C PRO A 108 2.41 -6.01 -3.90
N ILE A 109 1.31 -5.76 -3.17
CA ILE A 109 1.18 -6.14 -1.75
C ILE A 109 1.23 -7.67 -1.59
N SER A 110 0.54 -8.40 -2.47
CA SER A 110 0.51 -9.87 -2.43
C SER A 110 1.86 -10.46 -2.81
N VAL A 111 2.54 -9.87 -3.80
CA VAL A 111 3.90 -10.28 -4.20
C VAL A 111 4.89 -10.03 -3.07
N ALA A 112 4.83 -8.88 -2.40
CA ALA A 112 5.66 -8.59 -1.23
C ALA A 112 5.42 -9.60 -0.10
N ALA A 113 4.15 -9.90 0.23
CA ALA A 113 3.81 -10.89 1.24
C ALA A 113 4.35 -12.29 0.91
N ALA A 114 4.24 -12.73 -0.35
CA ALA A 114 4.77 -14.01 -0.79
C ALA A 114 6.31 -14.06 -0.72
N ALA A 115 6.99 -12.98 -1.09
CA ALA A 115 8.45 -12.90 -1.00
C ALA A 115 8.94 -12.92 0.46
N ILE A 116 8.24 -12.24 1.37
CA ILE A 116 8.52 -12.30 2.81
C ILE A 116 8.33 -13.72 3.33
N TYR A 117 7.20 -14.36 3.01
CA TYR A 117 6.95 -15.74 3.42
C TYR A 117 8.06 -16.68 2.94
N MET A 118 8.43 -16.61 1.66
CA MET A 118 9.51 -17.41 1.08
C MET A 118 10.84 -17.17 1.79
N ALA A 119 11.24 -15.90 1.97
CA ALA A 119 12.50 -15.56 2.64
C ALA A 119 12.55 -16.04 4.09
N SER A 120 11.44 -15.90 4.83
CA SER A 120 11.34 -16.34 6.23
C SER A 120 11.43 -17.85 6.35
N GLN A 121 10.75 -18.61 5.47
CA GLN A 121 10.83 -20.08 5.50
C GLN A 121 12.25 -20.56 5.25
N VAL A 122 12.91 -20.05 4.20
CA VAL A 122 14.29 -20.45 3.85
C VAL A 122 15.24 -20.26 5.03
N ILE A 123 15.17 -19.13 5.73
CA ILE A 123 16.08 -18.85 6.86
C ILE A 123 15.78 -19.75 8.07
N ILE A 124 14.50 -20.02 8.36
CA ILE A 124 14.14 -20.95 9.44
C ILE A 124 14.70 -22.35 9.16
N TYR A 125 14.65 -22.82 7.91
CA TYR A 125 15.22 -24.12 7.51
C TYR A 125 16.74 -24.23 7.67
N TYR A 126 17.49 -23.12 7.67
CA TYR A 126 18.96 -23.15 7.85
C TYR A 126 19.40 -22.97 9.31
N VAL A 127 18.50 -22.52 10.18
CA VAL A 127 18.78 -22.26 11.61
C VAL A 127 18.29 -23.41 12.51
N THR A 128 17.44 -24.29 11.98
CA THR A 128 16.93 -25.50 12.66
C THR A 128 17.68 -26.73 12.17
#